data_AF-A0A944H775-F1
#
_entry.id   AF-A0A944H775-F1
#
_cell.length_a   1.000
_cell.length_b   1.000
_cell.length_c   1.000
_cell.angle_alpha   90.00
_cell.angle_beta   90.00
_cell.angle_gamma   90.00
#
_symmetry.space_group_name_H-M   'P 1'
#
loop_
_entity.id
_entity.type
_entity.pdbx_description
1 polymer ?
#
loop_
_entity_poly.entity_id
_entity_poly.type
_entity_poly.pdbx_seq_one_letter_code
_entity_poly.pdbx_strand_id
1 'polypeptide(L)'
;MPQPTPTTSQDPQSRYLRRVERRIKVLETLEQAGLAVFLPGDSEQRRHHIEMLARLIARQSELPVLNRATFAQATQMLERHLEAMQKLLPNDVQHRNRIRRNW
;
A
#
# COMPACT_ATOMS: atom_id res chain seq x y z
N MET A 1 35.32 -16.72 25.02
CA MET A 1 34.42 -17.01 23.89
C MET A 1 33.36 -15.92 23.86
N PRO A 2 33.43 -14.90 22.99
CA PRO A 2 32.35 -13.92 22.88
C PRO A 2 31.14 -14.59 22.22
N GLN A 3 29.96 -14.39 22.82
CA GLN A 3 28.65 -14.82 22.31
C GLN A 3 28.42 -14.27 20.89
N PRO A 4 27.74 -15.01 19.98
CA PRO A 4 27.36 -14.46 18.69
C PRO A 4 26.35 -13.32 18.93
N THR A 5 26.76 -12.09 18.63
CA THR A 5 25.86 -10.94 18.57
C THR A 5 24.71 -11.29 17.62
N PRO A 6 23.43 -11.06 17.99
CA PRO A 6 22.33 -11.38 17.11
C PRO A 6 22.49 -10.57 15.82
N THR A 7 22.76 -11.26 14.72
CA THR A 7 22.87 -10.70 13.39
C THR A 7 21.59 -9.92 13.14
N THR A 8 21.65 -8.60 13.27
CA THR A 8 20.50 -7.71 13.01
C THR A 8 20.35 -7.54 11.50
N SER A 9 20.47 -8.64 10.76
CA SER A 9 20.15 -8.77 9.34
C SER A 9 18.70 -9.21 9.22
N GLN A 10 17.77 -8.37 9.68
CA GLN A 10 16.37 -8.57 9.28
C GLN A 10 16.32 -8.49 7.76
N ASP A 11 15.83 -9.55 7.14
CA ASP A 11 15.64 -9.70 5.70
C ASP A 11 15.02 -8.42 5.08
N PRO A 12 15.59 -7.87 3.99
CA PRO A 12 15.10 -6.67 3.33
C PRO A 12 13.60 -6.71 2.98
N GLN A 13 13.06 -7.88 2.61
CA GLN A 13 11.62 -8.01 2.30
C GLN A 13 10.79 -7.74 3.56
N SER A 14 11.16 -8.39 4.66
CA SER A 14 10.48 -8.24 5.95
C SER A 14 10.51 -6.80 6.48
N ARG A 15 11.63 -6.09 6.32
CA ARG A 15 11.74 -4.67 6.70
C ARG A 15 10.84 -3.78 5.84
N TYR A 16 10.75 -4.07 4.56
CA TYR A 16 9.88 -3.36 3.65
C TYR A 16 8.41 -3.57 3.98
N LEU A 17 7.96 -4.81 4.17
CA LEU A 17 6.58 -5.12 4.55
C LEU A 17 6.18 -4.44 5.86
N ARG A 18 7.05 -4.44 6.87
CA ARG A 18 6.81 -3.68 8.12
C ARG A 18 6.61 -2.19 7.90
N ARG A 19 7.27 -1.59 6.92
CA ARG A 19 7.03 -0.17 6.56
C ARG A 19 5.70 0.01 5.85
N VAL A 20 5.33 -0.91 4.96
CA VAL A 20 4.01 -0.93 4.31
C VAL A 20 2.92 -1.01 5.38
N GLU A 21 3.03 -1.92 6.35
CA GLU A 21 2.11 -2.03 7.49
C GLU A 21 2.01 -0.72 8.28
N ARG A 22 3.14 -0.05 8.57
CA ARG A 22 3.11 1.25 9.24
C ARG A 22 2.39 2.32 8.43
N ARG A 23 2.48 2.29 7.09
CA ARG A 23 1.73 3.21 6.22
C ARG A 23 0.25 2.88 6.19
N ILE A 24 -0.11 1.60 6.21
CA ILE A 24 -1.50 1.16 6.33
C ILE A 24 -2.13 1.67 7.63
N LYS A 25 -1.41 1.62 8.76
CA LYS A 25 -1.90 2.21 10.03
C LYS A 25 -2.23 3.69 9.93
N VAL A 26 -1.51 4.43 9.09
CA VAL A 26 -1.84 5.84 8.80
C VAL A 26 -3.15 5.93 8.02
N LEU A 27 -3.37 5.07 7.03
CA LEU A 27 -4.63 5.00 6.28
C LEU A 27 -5.81 4.66 7.20
N GLU A 28 -5.64 3.70 8.11
CA GLU A 28 -6.65 3.35 9.12
C GLU A 28 -6.97 4.55 10.04
N THR A 29 -5.95 5.32 10.42
CA THR A 29 -6.15 6.54 11.23
C THR A 29 -6.93 7.61 10.46
N LEU A 30 -6.65 7.78 9.16
CA LEU A 30 -7.40 8.69 8.29
C LEU A 30 -8.86 8.24 8.16
N GLU A 31 -9.08 6.95 7.93
CA GLU A 31 -10.43 6.36 7.86
C GLU A 31 -11.22 6.62 9.15
N GLN A 32 -10.62 6.42 10.32
CA GLN A 32 -11.24 6.73 11.62
C GLN A 32 -11.58 8.20 11.79
N ALA A 33 -10.79 9.10 11.18
CA ALA A 33 -11.06 10.54 11.16
C ALA A 33 -12.09 10.95 10.10
N GLY A 34 -12.69 10.00 9.38
CA GLY A 34 -13.63 10.28 8.28
C GLY A 34 -12.96 10.79 7.00
N LEU A 35 -11.64 10.61 6.88
CA LEU A 35 -10.86 11.02 5.71
C LEU A 35 -10.58 9.81 4.82
N ALA A 36 -10.64 10.03 3.51
CA ALA A 36 -10.34 9.00 2.51
C ALA A 36 -9.40 9.51 1.43
N VAL A 37 -8.56 8.60 0.92
CA VAL A 37 -7.71 8.85 -0.24
C VAL A 37 -8.54 8.58 -1.49
N PHE A 38 -8.61 9.54 -2.40
CA PHE A 38 -9.26 9.33 -3.69
C PHE A 38 -8.48 8.32 -4.54
N LEU A 39 -9.17 7.32 -5.10
CA LEU A 39 -8.65 6.47 -6.15
C LEU A 39 -9.29 6.79 -7.51
N PRO A 40 -8.54 6.71 -8.62
CA PRO A 40 -9.10 6.80 -9.97
C PRO A 40 -10.22 5.76 -10.18
N GLY A 41 -11.24 6.16 -10.94
CA GLY A 41 -12.32 5.28 -11.36
C GLY A 41 -11.90 4.22 -12.38
N ASP A 42 -10.84 4.49 -13.15
CA ASP A 42 -10.25 3.55 -14.10
C ASP A 42 -9.37 2.51 -13.36
N SER A 43 -9.56 1.22 -13.66
CA SER A 43 -8.91 0.12 -12.95
C SER A 43 -7.41 0.01 -13.24
N GLU A 44 -6.99 0.28 -14.48
CA GLU A 44 -5.58 0.24 -14.88
C GLU A 44 -4.81 1.39 -14.22
N GLN A 45 -5.35 2.60 -14.25
CA GLN A 45 -4.76 3.76 -13.57
C GLN A 45 -4.71 3.56 -12.06
N ARG A 46 -5.77 2.99 -11.46
CA ARG A 46 -5.79 2.67 -10.02
C ARG A 46 -4.67 1.71 -9.67
N ARG A 47 -4.57 0.59 -10.38
CA ARG A 47 -3.52 -0.41 -10.15
C ARG A 47 -2.13 0.22 -10.30
N HIS A 48 -1.91 0.98 -11.37
CA HIS A 48 -0.65 1.66 -11.62
C HIS A 48 -0.25 2.61 -10.46
N HIS A 49 -1.20 3.41 -9.94
CA HIS A 49 -0.93 4.32 -8.82
C HIS A 49 -0.62 3.56 -7.52
N ILE A 50 -1.31 2.44 -7.25
CA ILE A 50 -1.05 1.63 -6.05
C ILE A 50 0.31 0.95 -6.16
N GLU A 51 0.67 0.42 -7.33
CA GLU A 51 2.00 -0.14 -7.57
C GLU A 51 3.11 0.92 -7.42
N MET A 52 2.87 2.14 -7.90
CA MET A 52 3.78 3.27 -7.71
C MET A 52 3.94 3.61 -6.23
N LEU A 53 2.85 3.69 -5.48
CA LEU A 53 2.87 3.92 -4.04
C LEU A 53 3.67 2.82 -3.30
N ALA A 54 3.46 1.55 -3.67
CA ALA A 54 4.21 0.43 -3.11
C ALA A 54 5.73 0.60 -3.32
N ARG A 55 6.15 1.05 -4.50
CA ARG A 55 7.56 1.34 -4.81
C ARG A 55 8.10 2.53 -4.01
N LEU A 56 7.33 3.60 -3.85
CA LEU A 56 7.74 4.79 -3.10
C LEU A 56 7.93 4.53 -1.59
N ILE A 57 7.30 3.48 -1.05
CA ILE A 57 7.49 3.06 0.35
C ILE A 57 8.84 2.35 0.56
N ALA A 58 9.40 1.74 -0.49
CA ALA A 58 10.70 1.10 -0.41
C ALA A 58 11.82 2.14 -0.30
N ARG A 59 12.87 1.85 0.47
CA ARG A 59 14.08 2.68 0.45
C ARG A 59 14.85 2.37 -0.83
N GLN A 60 15.52 3.38 -1.36
CA GLN A 60 16.31 3.25 -2.59
C GLN A 60 17.36 2.13 -2.51
N SER A 61 17.99 1.94 -1.34
CA SER A 61 18.96 0.87 -1.08
C SER A 61 18.37 -0.54 -1.09
N GLU A 62 17.06 -0.68 -0.91
CA GLU A 62 16.38 -1.98 -0.85
C GLU A 62 15.74 -2.34 -2.19
N LEU A 63 15.43 -1.37 -3.06
CA LEU A 63 14.83 -1.63 -4.38
C LEU A 63 15.51 -2.74 -5.20
N PRO A 64 16.85 -2.85 -5.26
CA PRO A 64 17.51 -3.90 -6.05
C PRO A 64 17.34 -5.31 -5.48
N VAL A 65 17.06 -5.43 -4.18
CA VAL A 65 16.97 -6.72 -3.47
C VAL A 65 15.51 -7.14 -3.19
N LEU A 66 14.53 -6.26 -3.42
CA LEU A 66 13.12 -6.59 -3.27
C LEU A 66 12.64 -7.44 -4.46
N ASN A 67 11.97 -8.55 -4.16
CA ASN A 67 11.46 -9.43 -5.20
C ASN A 67 10.05 -9.02 -5.66
N ARG A 68 9.63 -9.52 -6.83
CA ARG A 68 8.31 -9.20 -7.40
C ARG A 68 7.15 -9.66 -6.52
N ALA A 69 7.28 -10.80 -5.83
CA ALA A 69 6.23 -11.33 -4.97
C ALA A 69 5.97 -10.42 -3.76
N THR A 70 7.02 -9.86 -3.17
CA THR A 70 6.92 -8.92 -2.05
C THR A 70 6.27 -7.60 -2.47
N PHE A 71 6.56 -7.10 -3.68
CA PHE A 71 5.83 -5.95 -4.23
C PHE A 71 4.36 -6.28 -4.49
N ALA A 72 4.05 -7.44 -5.07
CA ALA A 72 2.67 -7.86 -5.31
C ALA A 72 1.89 -7.95 -3.98
N GLN A 73 2.50 -8.51 -2.94
CA GLN A 73 1.92 -8.56 -1.60
C GLN A 73 1.65 -7.15 -1.05
N ALA A 74 2.63 -6.24 -1.12
CA ALA A 74 2.46 -4.88 -0.65
C ALA A 74 1.36 -4.12 -1.42
N THR A 75 1.32 -4.26 -2.75
CA THR A 75 0.28 -3.69 -3.60
C THR A 75 -1.10 -4.20 -3.19
N GLN A 76 -1.27 -5.51 -3.00
CA GLN A 76 -2.56 -6.09 -2.59
C GLN A 76 -3.01 -5.60 -1.21
N MET A 77 -2.08 -5.48 -0.25
CA MET A 77 -2.38 -4.93 1.07
C MET A 77 -2.85 -3.48 0.96
N LEU A 78 -2.12 -2.63 0.22
CA LEU A 78 -2.49 -1.23 0.02
C LEU A 78 -3.82 -1.08 -0.70
N GLU A 79 -4.04 -1.85 -1.77
CA GLU A 79 -5.27 -1.85 -2.54
C GLU A 79 -6.48 -2.13 -1.64
N ARG A 80 -6.43 -3.20 -0.83
CA ARG A 80 -7.54 -3.55 0.07
C ARG A 80 -7.96 -2.39 0.99
N HIS A 81 -6.99 -1.71 1.60
CA HIS A 81 -7.28 -0.60 2.51
C HIS A 81 -7.76 0.65 1.75
N LEU A 82 -7.12 1.00 0.64
CA LEU A 82 -7.53 2.16 -0.16
C LEU A 82 -8.92 1.96 -0.79
N GLU A 83 -9.26 0.74 -1.21
CA GLU A 83 -10.61 0.41 -1.70
C GLU A 83 -11.67 0.51 -0.59
N ALA A 84 -11.37 0.06 0.62
CA ALA A 84 -12.29 0.19 1.75
C ALA A 84 -12.63 1.66 2.05
N MET A 85 -11.63 2.55 1.98
CA MET A 85 -11.79 3.98 2.19
C MET A 85 -12.68 4.67 1.15
N GLN A 86 -12.88 4.10 -0.05
CA GLN A 86 -13.69 4.75 -1.09
C GLN A 86 -15.16 4.95 -0.66
N LYS A 87 -15.65 4.17 0.31
CA LYS A 87 -17.00 4.29 0.89
C LYS A 87 -17.21 5.57 1.70
N LEU A 88 -16.13 6.23 2.13
CA LEU A 88 -16.18 7.47 2.90
C LEU A 88 -16.15 8.71 2.00
N LEU A 89 -15.87 8.56 0.71
CA LEU A 89 -15.86 9.68 -0.23
C LEU A 89 -17.27 10.21 -0.47
N PRO A 90 -17.42 11.48 -0.88
CA PRO A 90 -18.71 12.03 -1.29
C PRO A 90 -19.42 11.19 -2.37
N ASN A 91 -20.76 11.15 -2.32
CA ASN A 91 -21.60 10.28 -3.16
C ASN A 91 -21.41 10.50 -4.67
N ASP A 92 -21.11 11.73 -5.10
CA ASP A 92 -20.81 12.08 -6.48
C ASP A 92 -19.50 11.43 -6.97
N VAL A 93 -18.48 11.41 -6.13
CA VAL A 93 -17.21 10.72 -6.38
C VAL A 93 -17.41 9.20 -6.42
N GLN A 94 -18.17 8.66 -5.47
CA GLN A 94 -18.51 7.24 -5.46
C GLN A 94 -19.28 6.83 -6.72
N HIS A 95 -20.25 7.64 -7.15
CA HIS A 95 -21.05 7.34 -8.34
C HIS A 95 -20.20 7.34 -9.61
N ARG A 96 -19.30 8.32 -9.77
CA ARG A 96 -18.35 8.36 -10.89
C ARG A 96 -17.42 7.14 -10.90
N ASN A 97 -16.90 6.76 -9.74
CA ASN A 97 -16.04 5.59 -9.61
C ASN A 97 -16.80 4.27 -9.84
N ARG A 98 -18.10 4.22 -9.50
CA ARG A 98 -18.97 3.07 -9.77
C ARG A 98 -19.28 2.92 -11.26
N ILE A 99 -19.60 4.01 -11.96
CA ILE A 99 -19.90 3.98 -13.41
C ILE A 99 -18.69 3.50 -14.21
N ARG A 100 -17.47 3.87 -13.81
CA ARG A 100 -16.24 3.48 -14.52
C ARG A 100 -15.74 2.07 -14.17
N ARG A 101 -16.33 1.43 -13.15
CA ARG A 101 -16.10 0.02 -12.83
C ARG A 101 -16.99 -0.81 -13.76
N ASN A 102 -16.59 -0.97 -15.02
CA ASN A 102 -17.21 -1.95 -15.93
C ASN A 102 -16.94 -3.35 -15.34
N TRP A 103 -18.00 -3.98 -14.83
CA TRP A 103 -18.01 -5.43 -14.59
C TRP A 103 -18.15 -6.16 -15.92
#